data_AF-A0A822LA79-F1
#
_entry.id   AF-A0A822LA79-F1
#
_cell.length_a   1.000
_cell.length_b   1.000
_cell.length_c   1.000
_cell.angle_alpha   90.00
_cell.angle_beta   90.00
_cell.angle_gamma   90.00
#
_symmetry.space_group_name_H-M   'P 1'
#
loop_
_entity.id
_entity.type
_entity.pdbx_description
1 polymer ?
#
loop_
_entity_poly.entity_id
_entity_poly.type
_entity_poly.pdbx_seq_one_letter_code
_entity_poly.pdbx_strand_id
1 'polypeptide(L)'
;MLVLEIIRIPEFLDADQTFANEDLQEWYETLVIPYKKDIRTCLGITIGEKDTPIRFLQRVLGKFGLKLSCCGRLGSRLDRRRVYSLAGLNLDGRNEIFSRWLERDNKGVSTESINYVDTSAAA
;
A
#
# COMPACT_ATOMS: atom_id res chain seq x y z
N MET A 1 12.42 -14.50 5.12
CA MET A 1 11.01 -14.09 5.33
C MET A 1 10.93 -12.57 5.26
N LEU A 2 9.99 -12.04 4.48
CA LEU A 2 9.78 -10.59 4.39
C LEU A 2 9.03 -10.14 5.64
N VAL A 3 9.59 -9.21 6.41
CA VAL A 3 8.97 -8.70 7.66
C VAL A 3 7.51 -8.32 7.45
N LEU A 4 7.18 -7.72 6.30
CA LEU A 4 5.83 -7.30 5.92
C LEU A 4 4.80 -8.44 5.88
N GLU A 5 5.20 -9.64 5.47
CA GLU A 5 4.32 -10.82 5.45
C GLU A 5 4.05 -11.32 6.87
N ILE A 6 5.08 -11.31 7.73
CA ILE A 6 4.95 -11.71 9.15
C ILE A 6 3.97 -10.79 9.88
N ILE A 7 4.07 -9.47 9.65
CA ILE A 7 3.16 -8.50 10.25
C ILE A 7 1.85 -8.33 9.47
N ARG A 8 1.58 -9.17 8.47
CA ARG A 8 0.32 -9.21 7.69
C ARG A 8 -0.09 -7.83 7.13
N ILE A 9 0.89 -7.00 6.75
CA ILE A 9 0.61 -5.67 6.17
C ILE A 9 -0.25 -5.72 4.90
N PRO A 10 -0.09 -6.71 3.99
CA PRO A 10 -0.91 -6.78 2.79
C PRO A 10 -2.43 -6.77 3.03
N GLU A 11 -2.89 -7.30 4.16
CA GLU A 11 -4.33 -7.34 4.50
C GLU A 11 -4.90 -5.94 4.78
N PHE A 12 -4.06 -4.99 5.18
CA PHE A 12 -4.48 -3.60 5.41
C PHE A 12 -4.47 -2.76 4.12
N LEU A 13 -4.12 -3.35 2.98
CA LEU A 13 -4.10 -2.67 1.68
C LEU A 13 -5.41 -2.79 0.91
N ASP A 14 -6.37 -3.57 1.41
CA ASP A 14 -7.69 -3.68 0.80
C ASP A 14 -8.52 -2.41 1.06
N ALA A 15 -8.94 -1.75 -0.01
CA ALA A 15 -9.58 -0.44 0.04
C ALA A 15 -10.97 -0.45 0.73
N ASP A 16 -11.63 -1.60 0.75
CA ASP A 16 -12.98 -1.77 1.30
C ASP A 16 -12.99 -2.01 2.81
N GLN A 17 -11.81 -2.24 3.42
CA GLN A 17 -11.73 -2.54 4.83
C GLN A 17 -11.64 -1.28 5.68
N THR A 18 -12.42 -1.29 6.76
CA THR A 18 -12.41 -0.24 7.79
C THR A 18 -11.84 -0.76 9.09
N PHE A 19 -11.01 0.04 9.73
CA PHE A 19 -10.30 -0.32 10.96
C PHE A 19 -10.61 0.69 12.07
N ALA A 20 -10.97 0.20 13.26
CA ALA A 20 -10.89 0.97 14.50
C ALA A 20 -9.56 0.68 15.21
N ASN A 21 -9.24 1.48 16.24
CA ASN A 21 -7.98 1.30 16.98
C ASN A 21 -7.95 -0.02 17.74
N GLU A 22 -9.09 -0.38 18.32
CA GLU A 22 -9.29 -1.56 19.15
C GLU A 22 -9.14 -2.85 18.33
N ASP A 23 -9.67 -2.87 17.09
CA ASP A 23 -9.55 -4.01 16.17
C ASP A 23 -8.09 -4.34 15.84
N LEU A 24 -7.21 -3.33 15.89
CA LEU A 24 -5.79 -3.45 15.59
C LEU A 24 -4.94 -3.78 16.83
N GLN A 25 -5.53 -3.79 18.01
CA GLN A 25 -4.77 -3.92 19.24
C GLN A 25 -4.20 -5.33 19.42
N GLU A 26 -4.99 -6.36 19.14
CA GLU A 26 -4.53 -7.75 19.18
C GLU A 26 -3.39 -7.99 18.17
N TRP A 27 -3.57 -7.54 16.93
CA TRP A 27 -2.53 -7.59 15.90
C TRP A 27 -1.23 -6.90 16.34
N TYR A 28 -1.35 -5.72 16.95
CA TYR A 28 -0.21 -4.94 17.39
C TYR A 28 0.57 -5.64 18.52
N GLU A 29 -0.14 -6.17 19.51
CA GLU A 29 0.49 -6.83 20.66
C GLU A 29 1.11 -8.19 20.29
N THR A 30 0.48 -8.94 19.38
CA THR A 30 0.90 -10.30 19.01
C THR A 30 1.93 -10.36 17.88
N LEU A 31 1.86 -9.44 16.91
CA LEU A 31 2.70 -9.50 15.70
C LEU A 31 3.64 -8.30 15.58
N VAL A 32 3.28 -7.12 16.09
CA VAL A 32 4.13 -5.93 15.94
C VAL A 32 5.14 -5.80 17.07
N ILE A 33 4.72 -5.93 18.33
CA ILE A 33 5.60 -5.78 19.50
C ILE A 33 6.73 -6.84 19.53
N PRO A 34 6.46 -8.14 19.28
CA PRO A 34 7.52 -9.16 19.34
C PRO A 34 8.59 -8.96 18.27
N TYR A 35 8.19 -8.49 17.09
CA TYR A 35 9.08 -8.28 15.94
C TYR A 35 9.64 -6.85 15.85
N LYS A 36 9.54 -6.04 16.93
CA LYS A 36 9.97 -4.63 16.93
C LYS A 36 11.40 -4.39 16.46
N LYS A 37 12.32 -5.33 16.74
CA LYS A 37 13.73 -5.23 16.34
C LYS A 37 13.88 -5.39 14.83
N ASP A 38 13.17 -6.36 14.25
CA ASP A 38 13.21 -6.63 12.82
C ASP A 38 12.51 -5.51 12.04
N ILE A 39 11.39 -5.00 12.56
CA ILE A 39 10.69 -3.82 12.02
C ILE A 39 11.62 -2.60 11.99
N ARG A 40 12.39 -2.36 13.06
CA ARG A 40 13.37 -1.28 13.08
C ARG A 40 14.46 -1.48 12.03
N THR A 41 14.98 -2.69 11.89
CA THR A 41 16.06 -3.02 10.94
C THR A 41 15.59 -2.93 9.49
N CYS A 42 14.42 -3.47 9.17
CA CYS A 42 13.92 -3.57 7.80
C CYS A 42 13.14 -2.33 7.33
N LEU A 43 12.33 -1.73 8.20
CA LEU A 43 11.46 -0.59 7.84
C LEU A 43 12.00 0.75 8.36
N GLY A 44 12.99 0.75 9.25
CA GLY A 44 13.50 1.97 9.88
C GLY A 44 12.49 2.63 10.82
N ILE A 45 11.49 1.87 11.30
CA ILE A 45 10.42 2.37 12.15
C ILE A 45 10.68 1.93 13.59
N THR A 46 10.96 2.89 14.46
CA THR A 46 11.04 2.65 15.91
C THR A 46 9.65 2.72 16.52
N ILE A 47 9.25 1.67 17.23
CA ILE A 47 8.01 1.62 18.02
C ILE A 47 8.30 2.21 19.41
N GLY A 48 7.57 3.27 19.76
CA GLY A 48 7.66 3.91 21.08
C GLY A 48 6.60 3.39 22.06
N GLU A 49 6.79 3.62 23.35
CA GLU A 49 5.86 3.15 24.41
C GLU A 49 4.45 3.76 24.30
N LYS A 50 4.33 4.97 23.73
CA LYS A 50 3.05 5.67 23.53
C LYS A 50 2.51 5.51 22.10
N ASP A 51 3.09 4.60 21.32
CA ASP A 51 2.69 4.43 19.92
C ASP A 51 1.43 3.55 19.84
N THR A 52 0.38 4.10 19.23
CA THR A 52 -0.90 3.39 19.05
C THR A 52 -0.88 2.53 17.80
N PRO A 53 -1.65 1.43 17.71
CA PRO A 53 -1.71 0.56 16.54
C PRO A 53 -1.95 1.32 15.22
N ILE A 54 -2.93 2.24 15.22
CA ILE A 54 -3.23 3.07 14.05
C ILE A 54 -2.06 3.97 13.66
N ARG A 55 -1.39 4.61 14.63
CA ARG A 55 -0.23 5.48 14.34
C ARG A 55 0.92 4.66 13.76
N PHE A 56 1.17 3.48 14.29
CA PHE A 56 2.17 2.57 13.75
C PHE A 56 1.82 2.17 12.30
N LEU A 57 0.60 1.69 12.06
CA LEU A 57 0.13 1.32 10.72
C LEU A 57 0.23 2.50 9.74
N GLN A 58 -0.14 3.70 10.18
CA GLN A 58 -0.04 4.92 9.40
C GLN A 58 1.42 5.27 8.99
N ARG A 59 2.40 4.98 9.85
CA ARG A 59 3.83 5.18 9.56
C ARG A 59 4.35 4.13 8.59
N VAL A 60 3.91 2.88 8.73
CA VAL A 60 4.24 1.80 7.77
C VAL A 60 3.69 2.14 6.40
N LEU A 61 2.41 2.48 6.29
CA LEU A 61 1.78 2.91 5.03
C LEU A 61 2.44 4.15 4.44
N GLY A 62 2.85 5.11 5.29
CA GLY A 62 3.59 6.29 4.86
C GLY A 62 4.91 5.99 4.15
N LYS A 63 5.58 4.86 4.46
CA LYS A 63 6.78 4.41 3.72
C LYS A 63 6.47 3.99 2.28
N PHE A 64 5.26 3.55 2.02
CA PHE A 64 4.78 3.17 0.69
C PHE A 64 4.05 4.32 -0.03
N GLY A 65 4.03 5.52 0.54
CA GLY A 65 3.28 6.65 0.00
C GLY A 65 1.76 6.45 0.07
N LEU A 66 1.31 5.61 1.01
CA LEU A 66 -0.10 5.32 1.31
C LEU A 66 -0.52 6.02 2.61
N LYS A 67 -1.83 6.22 2.77
CA LYS A 67 -2.37 6.88 3.96
C LYS A 67 -3.69 6.25 4.38
N LEU A 68 -4.01 6.28 5.69
CA LEU A 68 -5.36 6.01 6.16
C LEU A 68 -6.12 7.34 6.30
N SER A 69 -7.37 7.35 5.86
CA SER A 69 -8.29 8.47 6.04
C SER A 69 -9.29 8.12 7.14
N CYS A 70 -9.60 9.08 8.01
CA CYS A 70 -10.63 8.91 9.02
C CYS A 70 -12.01 9.06 8.34
N CYS A 71 -12.70 7.96 8.11
CA CYS A 71 -13.94 7.90 7.32
C CYS A 71 -15.20 8.15 8.15
N GLY A 72 -15.09 8.07 9.48
CA GLY A 72 -16.24 8.36 10.32
C GLY A 72 -16.00 8.13 11.80
N ARG A 73 -17.11 8.21 12.55
CA ARG A 73 -17.16 7.85 13.96
C ARG A 73 -18.29 6.84 14.15
N LEU A 74 -17.97 5.68 14.71
CA LEU A 74 -18.96 4.67 15.12
C LEU A 74 -19.28 4.84 16.61
N GLY A 75 -20.53 4.53 16.99
CA GLY A 75 -20.97 4.45 18.38
C GLY A 75 -21.73 5.66 18.94
N SER A 76 -22.24 5.50 20.17
CA SER A 76 -23.06 6.48 20.86
C SER A 76 -22.21 7.64 21.43
N ARG A 77 -22.84 8.70 21.97
CA ARG A 77 -22.13 9.87 22.55
C ARG A 77 -21.03 9.50 23.56
N LEU A 78 -21.17 8.39 24.27
CA LEU A 78 -20.26 7.93 25.33
C LEU A 78 -19.21 6.91 24.85
N ASP A 79 -19.40 6.25 23.70
CA ASP A 79 -18.49 5.24 23.14
C ASP A 79 -18.21 5.54 21.67
N ARG A 80 -17.61 6.71 21.41
CA ARG A 80 -17.31 7.17 20.05
C ARG A 80 -15.96 6.65 19.60
N ARG A 81 -15.96 5.77 18.60
CA ARG A 81 -14.77 5.17 18.00
C ARG A 81 -14.49 5.79 16.66
N ARG A 82 -13.22 6.12 16.38
CA ARG A 82 -12.82 6.62 15.05
C ARG A 82 -12.54 5.44 14.14
N VAL A 83 -13.06 5.53 12.93
CA VAL A 83 -12.92 4.50 11.90
C VAL A 83 -12.08 5.04 10.76
N TYR A 84 -11.14 4.23 10.31
CA TYR A 84 -10.17 4.57 9.29
C TYR A 84 -10.28 3.59 8.12
N SER A 85 -10.20 4.07 6.89
CA SER A 85 -10.02 3.21 5.72
C SER A 85 -8.78 3.64 4.96
N LEU A 86 -8.32 2.79 4.03
CA LEU A 86 -7.26 3.18 3.11
C LEU A 86 -7.74 4.40 2.31
N ALA A 87 -6.95 5.46 2.35
CA ALA A 87 -7.21 6.62 1.53
C ALA A 87 -7.00 6.22 0.06
N GLY A 88 -7.87 6.72 -0.83
CA GLY A 88 -7.86 6.32 -2.24
C GLY A 88 -6.45 6.32 -2.84
N LEU A 89 -6.12 5.29 -3.62
CA LEU A 89 -4.75 5.04 -4.13
C LEU A 89 -4.24 6.14 -5.09
N ASN A 90 -5.07 7.13 -5.43
CA ASN A 90 -4.79 8.19 -6.40
C ASN A 90 -4.81 9.60 -5.75
N LEU A 91 -4.20 9.74 -4.57
CA LEU A 91 -4.21 11.00 -3.81
C LEU A 91 -3.38 12.14 -4.42
N ASP A 92 -2.43 11.84 -5.29
CA ASP A 92 -1.45 12.80 -5.83
C ASP A 92 -1.43 12.85 -7.37
N GLY A 93 -2.45 12.29 -8.02
CA GLY A 93 -2.53 12.26 -9.48
C GLY A 93 -1.52 11.34 -10.17
N ARG A 94 -0.81 10.48 -9.41
CA ARG A 94 0.18 9.54 -9.96
C ARG A 94 -0.38 8.68 -11.09
N ASN A 95 -1.66 8.29 -11.02
CA ASN A 95 -2.28 7.46 -12.07
C ASN A 95 -2.40 8.20 -13.40
N GLU A 96 -2.55 9.53 -13.39
CA GLU A 96 -2.60 10.35 -14.61
C GLU A 96 -1.22 10.39 -15.28
N ILE A 97 -0.15 10.47 -14.48
CA ILE A 97 1.23 10.40 -14.97
C ILE A 97 1.51 9.01 -15.56
N PHE A 98 1.14 7.95 -14.83
CA PHE A 98 1.27 6.57 -15.30
C PHE A 98 0.50 6.35 -16.62
N SER A 99 -0.73 6.86 -16.72
CA SER A 99 -1.53 6.75 -17.95
C SER A 99 -0.84 7.44 -19.13
N ARG A 100 -0.28 8.63 -18.93
CA ARG A 100 0.47 9.35 -19.96
C ARG A 100 1.75 8.63 -20.39
N TRP A 101 2.49 8.05 -19.45
CA TRP A 101 3.69 7.27 -19.76
C TRP A 101 3.32 6.01 -20.55
N LEU A 102 2.28 5.30 -20.12
CA LEU A 102 1.77 4.12 -20.81
C LEU A 102 1.32 4.45 -22.24
N GLU A 103 0.60 5.55 -22.44
CA GLU A 103 0.22 6.03 -23.77
C GLU A 103 1.43 6.36 -24.65
N ARG A 104 2.48 6.96 -24.09
CA ARG A 104 3.71 7.26 -24.82
C ARG A 104 4.41 5.98 -25.25
N ASP A 105 4.56 5.02 -24.34
CA ASP A 105 5.25 3.76 -24.62
C ASP A 105 4.48 2.93 -25.64
N ASN A 106 3.15 2.89 -25.54
CA ASN A 106 2.29 2.25 -26.54
C ASN A 106 2.41 2.91 -27.93
N LYS A 107 2.65 4.22 -28.01
CA LYS A 107 2.90 4.93 -29.28
C LYS A 107 4.32 4.72 -29.81
N GLY A 108 5.29 4.46 -28.91
CA GLY A 108 6.67 4.14 -29.25
C GLY A 108 6.86 2.72 -29.81
N VAL A 109 5.90 1.82 -29.57
CA VAL A 109 5.78 0.56 -30.29
C VAL A 109 5.15 0.84 -31.66
N SER A 110 5.89 1.52 -32.53
CA SER A 110 5.61 1.41 -33.97
C SER A 110 5.88 -0.04 -34.33
N THR A 111 4.82 -0.76 -34.71
CA THR A 111 4.90 -2.05 -35.36
C THR A 111 5.73 -1.87 -36.62
N GLU A 112 7.04 -2.08 -36.51
CA GLU A 112 7.89 -2.36 -37.66
C GLU A 112 7.41 -3.72 -38.15
N SER A 113 6.40 -3.68 -39.02
CA SER A 113 6.02 -4.82 -39.86
C SER A 113 7.27 -5.19 -40.64
N ILE A 114 7.99 -6.20 -40.14
CA ILE A 114 9.09 -6.84 -40.85
C ILE A 114 8.47 -7.46 -42.09
N ASN A 115 8.54 -6.73 -43.22
CA ASN A 115 8.24 -7.29 -44.52
C ASN A 115 9.30 -8.34 -44.80
N TYR A 116 8.93 -9.61 -44.65
CA TYR A 116 9.79 -10.73 -45.04
C TYR A 116 9.92 -10.70 -46.57
N VAL A 117 11.08 -10.25 -47.06
CA VAL A 117 11.41 -10.32 -48.48
C VAL A 117 11.87 -11.73 -48.77
N ASP A 118 10.96 -12.53 -49.32
CA ASP A 118 11.23 -13.90 -49.76
C ASP A 118 12.22 -13.85 -50.94
N THR A 119 13.50 -14.06 -50.65
CA THR A 119 14.58 -14.06 -51.65
C THR A 119 14.89 -15.51 -52.01
N SER A 120 13.93 -16.15 -52.69
CA SER A 120 14.06 -17.52 -53.20
C SER A 120 13.49 -17.60 -54.63
N ALA A 121 14.09 -16.87 -55.57
CA ALA A 121 13.89 -17.09 -57.01
C ALA A 121 14.99 -16.42 -57.86
N ALA A 122 16.22 -16.95 -57.81
CA ALA A 122 17.22 -16.87 -58.88
C ALA A 122 18.43 -17.72 -58.44
N ALA A 123 18.98 -18.66 -59.21
CA ALA A 123 18.63 -19.33 -60.46
C ALA A 123 19.47 -20.63 -60.46
#